data_AF-A0A259LKW9-F1
#
_entry.id   AF-A0A259LKW9-F1
#
_cell.length_a   1.000
_cell.length_b   1.000
_cell.length_c   1.000
_cell.angle_alpha   90.00
_cell.angle_beta   90.00
_cell.angle_gamma   90.00
#
_symmetry.space_group_name_H-M   'P 1'
#
loop_
_entity.id
_entity.type
_entity.pdbx_description
1 polymer ?
#
loop_
_entity_poly.entity_id
_entity_poly.type
_entity_poly.pdbx_seq_one_letter_code
_entity_poly.pdbx_strand_id
1 'polypeptide(L)'
;MHRPVVAFAPAGDGSDELRGSARSIPGFHVRDALAAVDAQHPGLPHRSQTIAQAGGVRYVNDSKATNVDSAAKALAAFDKIRWICGGLEKEGGLDGLRPALGSVIKAYVIGREAAGFALQLPEIETEICTTMEVAVTRAMAEAQPGEVVLLAPAAASFDQYDNFEKRGEDFAARVKAGLKG
;
A
#
# COMPACT_ATOMS: atom_id res chain seq x y z
N MET A 1 16.50 36.10 16.25
CA MET A 1 16.21 34.70 16.63
C MET A 1 16.20 33.87 15.34
N HIS A 2 17.21 33.03 15.10
CA HIS A 2 17.26 32.23 13.88
C HIS A 2 16.27 31.06 14.02
N ARG A 3 15.27 30.98 13.12
CA ARG A 3 14.37 29.83 13.05
C ARG A 3 15.02 28.76 12.16
N PRO A 4 14.95 27.47 12.50
CA PRO A 4 15.38 26.43 11.58
C PRO A 4 14.50 26.48 10.33
N VAL A 5 15.13 26.39 9.16
CA VAL A 5 14.45 26.38 7.86
C VAL A 5 14.79 25.07 7.16
N VAL A 6 13.75 24.42 6.63
CA VAL A 6 13.85 23.28 5.73
C VAL A 6 13.15 23.67 4.45
N ALA A 7 13.83 23.55 3.32
CA ALA A 7 13.27 23.82 2.01
C ALA A 7 13.38 22.55 1.16
N PHE A 8 12.32 22.23 0.42
CA PHE A 8 12.26 21.10 -0.50
C PHE A 8 11.93 21.60 -1.90
N ALA A 9 12.49 20.94 -2.91
CA ALA A 9 12.19 21.13 -4.32
C ALA A 9 12.23 19.78 -5.05
N PRO A 10 11.53 19.61 -6.17
CA PRO A 10 11.70 18.45 -7.03
C PRO A 10 13.17 18.22 -7.41
N ALA A 11 13.61 16.97 -7.46
CA ALA A 11 14.96 16.58 -7.84
C ALA A 11 15.28 16.88 -9.32
N GLY A 12 14.25 17.03 -10.15
CA GLY A 12 14.29 17.46 -11.55
C GLY A 12 12.89 17.75 -12.09
N ASP A 13 12.80 18.21 -13.34
CA ASP A 13 11.51 18.48 -13.99
C ASP A 13 10.68 17.19 -14.09
N GLY A 14 9.51 17.20 -13.44
CA GLY A 14 8.59 16.06 -13.42
C GLY A 14 8.96 14.93 -12.44
N SER A 15 9.94 15.11 -11.54
CA SER A 15 10.28 14.09 -10.54
C SER A 15 9.40 14.19 -9.28
N ASP A 16 8.86 13.07 -8.82
CA ASP A 16 8.23 12.96 -7.50
C ASP A 16 9.23 12.86 -6.33
N GLU A 17 10.53 12.75 -6.64
CA GLU A 17 11.58 12.81 -5.64
C GLU A 17 11.79 14.27 -5.22
N LEU A 18 11.59 14.57 -3.93
CA LEU A 18 11.92 15.87 -3.35
C LEU A 18 13.34 15.84 -2.79
N ARG A 19 14.15 16.82 -3.19
CA ARG A 19 15.44 17.13 -2.57
C ARG A 19 15.29 18.33 -1.67
N GLY A 20 15.89 18.25 -0.49
CA GLY A 20 15.80 19.32 0.49
C GLY A 20 17.15 19.77 1.00
N SER A 21 17.21 21.03 1.41
CA SER A 21 18.30 21.55 2.22
C SER A 21 17.73 22.02 3.55
N ALA A 22 18.50 21.80 4.62
CA ALA A 22 18.12 22.21 5.95
C ALA A 22 19.31 22.88 6.64
N ARG A 23 19.04 23.96 7.36
CA ARG A 23 20.09 24.68 8.09
C ARG A 23 19.98 24.40 9.59
N SER A 24 21.03 23.79 10.14
CA SER A 24 21.22 23.68 11.58
C SER A 24 21.41 25.07 12.20
N ILE A 25 20.91 25.27 13.42
CA ILE A 25 21.13 26.48 14.21
C ILE A 25 21.84 26.09 15.52
N PRO A 26 22.52 27.03 16.22
CA PRO A 26 23.11 26.72 17.52
C PRO A 26 22.09 26.08 18.47
N GLY A 27 22.40 24.91 19.00
CA GLY A 27 21.51 24.14 19.89
C GLY A 27 20.44 23.28 19.20
N PHE A 28 20.36 23.29 17.86
CA PHE A 28 19.44 22.42 17.10
C PHE A 28 20.09 21.97 15.79
N HIS A 29 20.54 20.71 15.78
CA HIS A 29 21.08 20.08 14.59
C HIS A 29 19.99 19.27 13.88
N VAL A 30 19.77 19.53 12.60
CA VAL A 30 18.66 18.89 11.85
C VAL A 30 18.80 17.37 11.81
N ARG A 31 20.02 16.85 11.72
CA ARG A 31 20.29 15.41 11.80
C ARG A 31 19.76 14.79 13.10
N ASP A 32 19.94 15.47 14.22
CA ASP A 32 19.54 14.95 15.53
C ASP A 32 18.02 15.02 15.69
N ALA A 33 17.39 16.06 15.14
CA ALA A 33 15.93 16.15 15.06
C ALA A 33 15.34 15.03 14.18
N LEU A 34 15.93 14.75 13.02
CA LEU A 34 15.50 13.65 12.15
C LEU A 34 15.71 12.28 12.83
N ALA A 35 16.84 12.08 13.51
CA ALA A 35 17.10 10.86 14.27
C ALA A 35 16.15 10.71 15.46
N ALA A 36 15.78 11.81 16.14
CA ALA A 36 14.80 11.79 17.22
C ALA A 36 13.38 11.50 16.70
N VAL A 37 13.00 12.05 15.55
CA VAL A 37 11.75 11.72 14.86
C VAL A 37 11.75 10.23 14.46
N ASP A 38 12.83 9.73 13.88
CA ASP A 38 12.96 8.31 13.50
C ASP A 38 12.92 7.38 14.73
N ALA A 39 13.56 7.76 15.84
CA ALA A 39 13.53 7.00 17.08
C ALA A 39 12.17 7.04 17.80
N GLN A 40 11.43 8.15 17.69
CA GLN A 40 10.07 8.30 18.25
C GLN A 40 9.01 7.68 17.33
N HIS A 41 9.31 7.54 16.05
CA HIS A 41 8.47 6.92 15.04
C HIS A 41 9.25 5.81 14.30
N PRO A 42 9.70 4.76 15.00
CA PRO A 42 10.55 3.72 14.42
C PRO A 42 9.79 3.00 13.31
N GLY A 43 10.18 3.30 12.07
CA GLY A 43 9.37 3.01 10.91
C GLY A 43 8.07 3.80 10.96
N LEU A 44 8.03 4.96 10.28
CA LEU A 44 6.76 5.65 9.98
C LEU A 44 5.71 4.57 9.64
N PRO A 45 4.64 4.42 10.45
CA PRO A 45 3.67 3.36 10.23
C PRO A 45 3.18 3.47 8.79
N HIS A 46 2.78 2.35 8.21
CA HIS A 46 2.20 2.28 6.86
C HIS A 46 3.18 2.26 5.68
N ARG A 47 4.33 1.56 5.78
CA ARG A 47 4.88 0.86 4.61
C ARG A 47 4.89 -0.63 4.89
N SER A 48 4.03 -1.37 4.20
CA SER A 48 4.03 -2.84 4.11
C SER A 48 4.13 -3.57 5.46
N GLN A 49 3.16 -3.34 6.35
CA GLN A 49 3.12 -4.02 7.64
C GLN A 49 2.78 -5.50 7.46
N THR A 50 3.66 -6.41 7.87
CA THR A 50 3.31 -7.83 7.97
C THR A 50 2.39 -8.03 9.18
N ILE A 51 1.14 -8.43 8.92
CA ILE A 51 0.11 -8.60 9.95
C ILE A 51 -0.01 -10.05 10.44
N ALA A 52 0.39 -11.02 9.60
CA ALA A 52 0.39 -12.44 9.91
C ALA A 52 1.31 -13.21 8.97
N GLN A 53 1.69 -14.42 9.38
CA GLN A 53 2.33 -15.42 8.54
C GLN A 53 1.80 -16.81 8.94
N ALA A 54 1.35 -17.59 7.96
CA ALA A 54 0.81 -18.92 8.19
C ALA A 54 0.94 -19.79 6.94
N GLY A 55 1.22 -21.09 7.09
CA GLY A 55 1.32 -22.01 5.95
C GLY A 55 2.37 -21.60 4.90
N GLY A 56 3.40 -20.84 5.28
CA GLY A 56 4.38 -20.28 4.34
C GLY A 56 3.91 -19.06 3.55
N VAL A 57 2.69 -18.57 3.79
CA VAL A 57 2.12 -17.35 3.18
C VAL A 57 2.31 -16.17 4.12
N ARG A 58 2.68 -15.01 3.57
CA ARG A 58 2.78 -13.74 4.31
C ARG A 58 1.58 -12.85 4.01
N TYR A 59 1.02 -12.21 5.04
CA TYR A 59 -0.09 -11.26 4.90
C TYR A 59 0.40 -9.86 5.21
N VAL A 60 0.30 -8.96 4.22
CA VAL A 60 0.88 -7.61 4.29
C VAL A 60 -0.21 -6.56 4.09
N ASN A 61 -0.29 -5.65 5.05
CA ASN A 61 -1.18 -4.49 5.00
C ASN A 61 -0.40 -3.25 4.53
N ASP A 62 -0.79 -2.73 3.37
CA ASP A 62 -0.35 -1.44 2.86
C ASP A 62 -1.55 -0.56 2.45
N SER A 63 -2.59 -0.53 3.30
CA SER A 63 -3.84 0.19 3.03
C SER A 63 -3.68 1.70 2.74
N LYS A 64 -2.52 2.28 3.09
CA LYS A 64 -2.16 3.68 2.79
C LYS A 64 -1.72 3.90 1.33
N ALA A 65 -1.48 2.84 0.56
CA ALA A 65 -1.25 2.89 -0.88
C ALA A 65 -2.53 3.30 -1.63
N THR A 66 -2.94 4.56 -1.45
CA THR A 66 -4.16 5.18 -1.97
C THR A 66 -3.93 5.92 -3.29
N ASN A 67 -2.77 5.73 -3.89
CA ASN A 67 -2.39 6.22 -5.22
C ASN A 67 -1.58 5.15 -5.94
N VAL A 68 -1.47 5.32 -7.26
CA VAL A 68 -0.79 4.41 -8.18
C VAL A 68 0.66 4.21 -7.80
N ASP A 69 1.43 5.27 -7.53
CA ASP A 69 2.87 5.16 -7.24
C ASP A 69 3.16 4.39 -5.95
N SER A 70 2.33 4.56 -4.92
CA SER A 70 2.47 3.82 -3.67
C SER A 70 2.13 2.36 -3.88
N ALA A 71 1.09 2.04 -4.64
CA ALA A 71 0.73 0.67 -4.97
C ALA A 71 1.81 0.01 -5.84
N ALA A 72 2.38 0.70 -6.83
CA ALA A 72 3.49 0.21 -7.64
C ALA A 72 4.71 -0.14 -6.78
N LYS A 73 5.06 0.72 -5.80
CA LYS A 73 6.15 0.45 -4.84
C LYS A 73 5.86 -0.76 -3.96
N ALA A 74 4.61 -0.95 -3.53
CA ALA A 74 4.19 -2.10 -2.74
C ALA A 74 4.28 -3.41 -3.54
N LEU A 75 3.86 -3.37 -4.81
CA LEU A 75 3.93 -4.50 -5.74
C LEU A 75 5.37 -4.87 -6.12
N ALA A 76 6.26 -3.88 -6.24
CA ALA A 76 7.68 -4.11 -6.51
C ALA A 76 8.46 -4.69 -5.32
N ALA A 77 7.87 -4.71 -4.11
CA ALA A 77 8.54 -5.19 -2.90
C ALA A 77 8.53 -6.72 -2.74
N PHE A 78 7.75 -7.45 -3.55
CA PHE A 78 7.59 -8.90 -3.44
C PHE A 78 7.52 -9.56 -4.82
N ASP A 79 7.93 -10.83 -4.90
CA ASP A 79 8.04 -11.55 -6.18
C ASP A 79 6.75 -12.26 -6.62
N LYS A 80 5.89 -12.65 -5.67
CA LYS A 80 4.69 -13.46 -5.90
C LYS A 80 3.51 -12.96 -5.05
N ILE A 81 2.59 -12.24 -5.69
CA ILE A 81 1.58 -11.45 -5.00
C ILE A 81 0.17 -11.89 -5.37
N ARG A 82 -0.64 -12.15 -4.34
CA ARG A 82 -2.10 -12.16 -4.38
C ARG A 82 -2.59 -10.82 -3.90
N TRP A 83 -2.99 -9.98 -4.85
CA TRP A 83 -3.16 -8.56 -4.63
C TRP A 83 -4.62 -8.21 -4.34
N ILE A 84 -4.91 -7.59 -3.20
CA ILE A 84 -6.23 -7.03 -2.89
C ILE A 84 -6.20 -5.54 -3.24
N CYS A 85 -7.06 -5.15 -4.18
CA CYS A 85 -7.08 -3.83 -4.78
C CYS A 85 -8.49 -3.27 -4.97
N GLY A 86 -8.60 -1.99 -5.33
CA GLY A 86 -9.88 -1.36 -5.62
C GLY A 86 -10.33 -0.36 -4.56
N GLY A 87 -11.38 0.37 -4.91
CA GLY A 87 -11.86 1.57 -4.22
C GLY A 87 -12.24 2.65 -5.24
N LEU A 88 -12.30 3.90 -4.80
CA LEU A 88 -12.56 5.03 -5.71
C LEU A 88 -11.29 5.44 -6.45
N GLU A 89 -11.32 5.30 -7.78
CA GLU A 89 -10.21 5.66 -8.67
C GLU A 89 -9.91 7.17 -8.61
N LYS A 90 -8.62 7.53 -8.74
CA LYS A 90 -8.17 8.91 -8.84
C LYS A 90 -7.82 9.24 -10.30
N GLU A 91 -7.83 10.52 -10.65
CA GLU A 91 -7.43 10.98 -11.97
C GLU A 91 -6.04 10.45 -12.34
N GLY A 92 -5.91 9.83 -13.52
CA GLY A 92 -4.65 9.29 -14.05
C GLY A 92 -4.65 7.80 -14.39
N GLY A 93 -5.71 7.04 -14.06
CA GLY A 93 -5.81 5.62 -14.43
C GLY A 93 -4.85 4.71 -13.67
N LEU A 94 -4.72 3.46 -14.12
CA LEU A 94 -3.82 2.46 -13.52
C LEU A 94 -2.54 2.21 -14.33
N ASP A 95 -2.25 3.00 -15.37
CA ASP A 95 -1.12 2.76 -16.27
C ASP A 95 0.24 2.73 -15.57
N GLY A 96 0.42 3.54 -14.52
CA GLY A 96 1.64 3.53 -13.71
C GLY A 96 1.89 2.23 -12.94
N LEU A 97 0.89 1.34 -12.82
CA LEU A 97 1.07 0.03 -12.18
C LEU A 97 1.69 -1.00 -13.10
N ARG A 98 1.55 -0.85 -14.43
CA ARG A 98 1.93 -1.88 -15.43
C ARG A 98 3.35 -2.45 -15.21
N PRO A 99 4.39 -1.65 -14.94
CA PRO A 99 5.74 -2.18 -14.73
C PRO A 99 5.85 -3.10 -13.50
N ALA A 100 4.96 -2.94 -12.52
CA ALA A 100 4.96 -3.70 -11.27
C ALA A 100 3.98 -4.89 -11.27
N LEU A 101 3.16 -5.07 -12.32
CA LEU A 101 2.19 -6.15 -12.39
C LEU A 101 2.82 -7.53 -12.60
N GLY A 102 4.08 -7.62 -13.03
CA GLY A 102 4.76 -8.89 -13.31
C GLY A 102 4.93 -9.82 -12.09
N SER A 103 4.85 -9.28 -10.87
CA SER A 103 4.87 -10.06 -9.62
C SER A 103 3.47 -10.47 -9.14
N VAL A 104 2.41 -9.99 -9.80
CA VAL A 104 1.02 -10.26 -9.42
C VAL A 104 0.54 -11.56 -10.06
N ILE A 105 0.24 -12.54 -9.21
CA ILE A 105 -0.35 -13.83 -9.63
C ILE A 105 -1.83 -13.63 -9.95
N LYS A 106 -2.54 -12.92 -9.07
CA LYS A 106 -3.98 -12.66 -9.20
C LYS A 106 -4.39 -11.44 -8.37
N ALA A 107 -5.30 -10.64 -8.91
CA ALA A 107 -5.91 -9.51 -8.23
C ALA A 107 -7.35 -9.82 -7.77
N TYR A 108 -7.68 -9.42 -6.54
CA TYR A 108 -9.00 -9.52 -5.92
C TYR A 108 -9.52 -8.10 -5.72
N VAL A 109 -10.52 -7.73 -6.51
CA VAL A 109 -10.97 -6.34 -6.64
C VAL A 109 -12.17 -6.08 -5.74
N ILE A 110 -12.02 -5.11 -4.85
CA ILE A 110 -13.05 -4.65 -3.90
C ILE A 110 -13.55 -3.25 -4.29
N GLY A 111 -14.62 -2.81 -3.64
CA GLY A 111 -15.20 -1.49 -3.87
C GLY A 111 -16.44 -1.51 -4.74
N ARG A 112 -17.08 -0.34 -4.85
CA ARG A 112 -18.34 -0.18 -5.61
C ARG A 112 -18.14 -0.32 -7.11
N GLU A 113 -17.00 0.13 -7.62
CA GLU A 113 -16.65 0.13 -9.04
C GLU A 113 -15.65 -0.98 -9.39
N ALA A 114 -15.66 -2.08 -8.62
CA ALA A 114 -14.69 -3.18 -8.77
C ALA A 114 -14.64 -3.76 -10.20
N ALA A 115 -15.78 -3.80 -10.90
CA ALA A 115 -15.81 -4.24 -12.31
C ALA A 115 -15.05 -3.28 -13.24
N GLY A 116 -15.24 -1.97 -13.09
CA GLY A 116 -14.54 -0.95 -13.88
C GLY A 116 -13.04 -0.95 -13.60
N PHE A 117 -12.66 -1.13 -12.34
CA PHE A 117 -11.26 -1.25 -11.93
C PHE A 117 -10.60 -2.52 -12.51
N ALA A 118 -11.31 -3.66 -12.47
CA ALA A 118 -10.81 -4.92 -13.04
C ALA A 118 -10.57 -4.84 -14.56
N LEU A 119 -11.44 -4.14 -15.30
CA LEU A 119 -11.30 -3.96 -16.75
C LEU A 119 -10.02 -3.21 -17.17
N GLN A 120 -9.44 -2.43 -16.26
CA GLN A 120 -8.19 -1.69 -16.49
C GLN A 120 -6.93 -2.53 -16.28
N LEU A 121 -7.08 -3.79 -15.81
CA LEU A 121 -5.98 -4.71 -15.52
C LEU A 121 -6.04 -5.95 -16.42
N PRO A 122 -6.06 -5.82 -17.77
CA PRO A 122 -6.21 -6.96 -18.67
C PRO A 122 -5.01 -7.92 -18.68
N GLU A 123 -3.88 -7.51 -18.11
CA GLU A 123 -2.61 -8.24 -18.14
C GLU A 123 -2.52 -9.33 -17.06
N ILE A 124 -3.41 -9.30 -16.07
CA ILE A 124 -3.41 -10.22 -14.92
C ILE A 124 -4.80 -10.81 -14.68
N GLU A 125 -4.86 -11.98 -14.03
CA GLU A 125 -6.15 -12.53 -13.61
C GLU A 125 -6.78 -11.64 -12.53
N THR A 126 -8.04 -11.24 -12.74
CA THR A 126 -8.81 -10.43 -11.78
C THR A 126 -10.07 -11.16 -11.34
N GLU A 127 -10.40 -11.10 -10.05
CA GLU A 127 -11.66 -11.57 -9.50
C GLU A 127 -12.42 -10.42 -8.83
N ILE A 128 -13.68 -10.21 -9.22
CA ILE A 128 -14.53 -9.16 -8.63
C ILE A 128 -15.11 -9.68 -7.32
N CYS A 129 -14.54 -9.24 -6.20
CA CYS A 129 -14.95 -9.66 -4.86
C CYS A 129 -15.92 -8.66 -4.22
N THR A 130 -15.87 -7.39 -4.60
CA THR A 130 -16.63 -6.24 -4.07
C THR A 130 -16.41 -5.91 -2.60
N THR A 131 -16.13 -6.89 -1.73
CA THR A 131 -15.93 -6.70 -0.29
C THR A 131 -14.60 -7.29 0.18
N MET A 132 -14.04 -6.71 1.25
CA MET A 132 -12.80 -7.19 1.88
C MET A 132 -12.90 -8.63 2.38
N GLU A 133 -14.04 -9.01 2.95
CA GLU A 133 -14.28 -10.37 3.44
C GLU A 133 -14.14 -11.43 2.34
N VAL A 134 -14.79 -11.19 1.20
CA VAL A 134 -14.72 -12.11 0.05
C VAL A 134 -13.30 -12.11 -0.50
N ALA A 135 -12.67 -10.95 -0.70
CA ALA A 135 -11.31 -10.85 -1.22
C ALA A 135 -10.29 -11.60 -0.36
N VAL A 136 -10.33 -11.42 0.96
CA VAL A 136 -9.44 -12.11 1.90
C VAL A 136 -9.69 -13.61 1.89
N THR A 137 -10.95 -14.04 1.94
CA THR A 137 -11.31 -15.47 1.94
C THR A 137 -10.80 -16.16 0.68
N ARG A 138 -10.99 -15.55 -0.49
CA ARG A 138 -10.57 -16.09 -1.79
C ARG A 138 -9.06 -16.08 -1.93
N ALA A 139 -8.40 -14.98 -1.55
CA ALA A 139 -6.94 -14.88 -1.56
C ALA A 139 -6.28 -15.91 -0.63
N MET A 140 -6.83 -16.12 0.57
CA MET A 140 -6.34 -17.12 1.52
C MET A 140 -6.51 -18.56 1.02
N ALA A 141 -7.66 -18.88 0.43
CA ALA A 141 -7.95 -20.23 -0.06
C ALA A 141 -7.05 -20.63 -1.24
N GLU A 142 -6.64 -19.67 -2.07
CA GLU A 142 -5.82 -19.93 -3.25
C GLU A 142 -4.31 -19.77 -2.98
N ALA A 143 -3.92 -19.07 -1.90
CA ALA A 143 -2.52 -18.79 -1.57
C ALA A 143 -1.67 -20.05 -1.36
N GLN A 144 -0.47 -20.02 -1.94
CA GLN A 144 0.52 -21.09 -1.82
C GLN A 144 1.74 -20.66 -0.99
N PRO A 145 2.46 -21.61 -0.35
CA PRO A 145 3.68 -21.30 0.38
C PRO A 145 4.69 -20.52 -0.47
N GLY A 146 5.23 -19.43 0.09
CA GLY A 146 6.13 -18.51 -0.60
C GLY A 146 5.45 -17.33 -1.29
N GLU A 147 4.11 -17.28 -1.29
CA GLU A 147 3.34 -16.14 -1.81
C GLU A 147 3.03 -15.10 -0.71
N VAL A 148 2.67 -13.90 -1.17
CA VAL A 148 2.25 -12.77 -0.33
C VAL A 148 0.82 -12.37 -0.66
N VAL A 149 -0.05 -12.33 0.34
CA VAL A 149 -1.37 -11.68 0.24
C VAL A 149 -1.21 -10.23 0.67
N LEU A 150 -1.33 -9.31 -0.29
CA LEU A 150 -1.02 -7.89 -0.11
C LEU A 150 -2.28 -7.03 -0.28
N LEU A 151 -2.62 -6.23 0.72
CA LEU A 151 -3.57 -5.12 0.56
C LEU A 151 -2.82 -3.86 0.11
N ALA A 152 -2.95 -3.48 -1.15
CA ALA A 152 -2.38 -2.24 -1.72
C ALA A 152 -3.39 -1.61 -2.69
N PRO A 153 -4.37 -0.84 -2.21
CA PRO A 153 -5.62 -0.60 -2.93
C PRO A 153 -5.49 0.22 -4.23
N ALA A 154 -4.40 0.98 -4.42
CA ALA A 154 -4.16 1.96 -5.50
C ALA A 154 -5.21 3.08 -5.60
N ALA A 155 -6.30 2.98 -4.84
CA ALA A 155 -7.49 3.82 -4.86
C ALA A 155 -7.84 4.34 -3.47
N ALA A 156 -8.63 5.42 -3.44
CA ALA A 156 -9.12 5.99 -2.19
C ALA A 156 -10.12 5.04 -1.50
N SER A 157 -10.18 5.08 -0.17
CA SER A 157 -11.03 4.19 0.65
C SER A 157 -12.48 4.63 0.79
N PHE A 158 -12.82 5.85 0.33
CA PHE A 158 -14.07 6.56 0.66
C PHE A 158 -15.35 5.93 0.09
N ASP A 159 -15.26 4.90 -0.73
CA ASP A 159 -16.42 4.19 -1.25
C ASP A 159 -16.97 3.14 -0.27
N GLN A 160 -16.11 2.62 0.62
CA GLN A 160 -16.44 1.57 1.59
C GLN A 160 -16.04 1.87 3.05
N TYR A 161 -15.07 2.77 3.27
CA TYR A 161 -14.51 3.05 4.60
C TYR A 161 -14.29 4.56 4.83
N ASP A 162 -14.49 5.00 6.07
CA ASP A 162 -14.29 6.41 6.46
C ASP A 162 -12.82 6.85 6.30
N ASN A 163 -11.86 5.93 6.43
CA ASN A 163 -10.44 6.19 6.26
C ASN A 163 -9.66 4.91 5.89
N PHE A 164 -8.38 5.07 5.52
CA PHE A 164 -7.51 3.95 5.15
C PHE A 164 -7.13 3.05 6.34
N GLU A 165 -7.19 3.57 7.57
CA GLU A 165 -6.88 2.84 8.80
C GLU A 165 -7.93 1.75 9.03
N LYS A 166 -9.22 2.10 8.99
CA LYS A 166 -10.34 1.16 9.11
C LYS A 166 -10.29 0.06 8.05
N ARG A 167 -9.90 0.39 6.82
CA ARG A 167 -9.71 -0.61 5.75
C ARG A 167 -8.59 -1.59 6.08
N GLY A 168 -7.48 -1.09 6.61
CA GLY A 168 -6.36 -1.92 7.05
C GLY A 168 -6.70 -2.77 8.26
N GLU A 169 -7.46 -2.23 9.21
CA GLU A 169 -7.97 -2.96 10.37
C GLU A 169 -8.93 -4.08 9.98
N ASP A 170 -9.86 -3.83 9.05
CA ASP A 170 -10.77 -4.86 8.53
C ASP A 170 -9.97 -5.98 7.86
N PHE A 171 -9.02 -5.66 6.98
CA PHE A 171 -8.13 -6.66 6.38
C PHE A 171 -7.40 -7.51 7.45
N ALA A 172 -6.82 -6.87 8.46
CA ALA A 172 -6.14 -7.58 9.54
C ALA A 172 -7.08 -8.45 10.37
N ALA A 173 -8.28 -7.97 10.65
CA ALA A 173 -9.32 -8.72 11.37
C ALA A 173 -9.77 -9.96 10.57
N ARG A 174 -10.01 -9.81 9.26
CA ARG A 174 -10.43 -10.90 8.36
C ARG A 174 -9.35 -11.96 8.23
N VAL A 175 -8.09 -11.56 8.02
CA VAL A 175 -6.95 -12.50 7.98
C VAL A 175 -6.84 -13.26 9.30
N LYS A 176 -6.89 -12.55 10.44
CA LYS A 176 -6.80 -13.18 11.77
C LYS A 176 -7.96 -14.14 12.04
N ALA A 177 -9.16 -13.84 11.55
CA ALA A 177 -10.31 -14.73 11.67
C ALA A 177 -10.13 -15.99 10.83
N GLY A 178 -9.70 -15.84 9.56
CA GLY A 178 -9.48 -16.96 8.65
C GLY A 178 -8.34 -17.90 9.07
N LEU A 179 -7.34 -17.41 9.81
CA LEU A 179 -6.25 -18.23 10.35
C LEU A 179 -6.57 -18.98 11.64
N LYS A 180 -7.70 -18.66 12.29
CA LYS A 180 -8.16 -19.31 13.52
C LYS A 180 -9.13 -20.47 13.26
N GLY A 181 -9.71 -20.55 12.07
CA GLY A 181 -10.56 -21.66 11.62
C GLY A 181 -9.72 -22.77 11.03
#